data_AF-X1KBI8-F1
#
_entry.id   AF-X1KBI8-F1
#
_cell.length_a   1.000
_cell.length_b   1.000
_cell.length_c   1.000
_cell.angle_alpha   90.00
_cell.angle_beta   90.00
_cell.angle_gamma   90.00
#
_symmetry.space_group_name_H-M   'P 1'
#
loop_
_entity.id
_entity.type
_entity.pdbx_description
1 polymer ?
#
loop_
_entity_poly.entity_id
_entity_poly.type
_entity_poly.pdbx_seq_one_letter_code
_entity_poly.pdbx_strand_id
1 'polypeptide(L)'
;MERYLGLEGAEIIPWLPVANGLYPPFEDRVLEDRGQYRLVQNAEGNICEIPKHGTSIPHYVKYVLQTPKDWQTFKRERLDYTREDRIGEVKKIVKEAQIHLQKKQNRKVV
;
A
#
# COMPACT_ATOMS: atom_id res chain seq x y z
N MET A 1 0.57 -20.48 22.39
CA MET A 1 0.60 -19.03 22.65
C MET A 1 -0.53 -18.31 21.92
N GLU A 2 -0.73 -18.54 20.63
CA GLU A 2 -1.80 -17.92 19.82
C GLU A 2 -3.22 -18.21 20.33
N ARG A 3 -3.50 -19.46 20.74
CA ARG A 3 -4.78 -19.85 21.37
C ARG A 3 -5.11 -19.07 22.63
N TYR A 4 -4.09 -18.77 23.44
CA TYR A 4 -4.25 -18.01 24.68
C TYR A 4 -4.54 -16.53 24.40
N LEU A 5 -3.99 -15.99 23.32
CA LEU A 5 -4.20 -14.61 22.88
C LEU A 5 -5.42 -14.44 21.96
N GLY A 6 -6.13 -15.52 21.63
CA GLY A 6 -7.25 -15.49 20.67
C GLY A 6 -6.83 -15.17 19.23
N LEU A 7 -5.54 -15.33 18.91
CA LEU A 7 -4.94 -15.00 17.62
C LEU A 7 -4.83 -16.20 16.67
N GLU A 8 -5.54 -17.30 16.94
CA GLU A 8 -5.54 -18.45 16.04
C GLU A 8 -5.99 -18.02 14.64
N GLY A 9 -5.16 -18.33 13.64
CA GLY A 9 -5.39 -17.94 12.26
C GLY A 9 -4.90 -16.57 11.86
N ALA A 10 -4.32 -15.79 12.77
CA ALA A 10 -3.57 -14.62 12.39
C ALA A 10 -2.38 -14.99 11.47
N GLU A 11 -1.78 -16.17 11.67
CA GLU A 11 -0.63 -16.64 10.90
C GLU A 11 -0.94 -16.98 9.43
N ILE A 12 -2.23 -17.17 9.09
CA ILE A 12 -2.66 -17.41 7.71
C ILE A 12 -3.16 -16.15 7.00
N ILE A 13 -3.21 -15.01 7.71
CA ILE A 13 -3.59 -13.74 7.10
C ILE A 13 -2.46 -13.31 6.16
N PRO A 14 -2.70 -13.23 4.84
CA PRO A 14 -1.64 -12.94 3.87
C PRO A 14 -1.15 -11.48 3.92
N TRP A 15 -1.99 -10.55 4.38
CA TRP A 15 -1.64 -9.13 4.52
C TRP A 15 -2.33 -8.52 5.75
N LEU A 16 -1.61 -7.70 6.51
CA LEU A 16 -2.20 -6.88 7.55
C LEU A 16 -3.07 -5.79 6.89
N PRO A 17 -4.31 -5.55 7.37
CA PRO A 17 -5.19 -4.51 6.84
C PRO A 17 -4.78 -3.14 7.36
N VAL A 18 -3.56 -2.73 7.04
CA VAL A 18 -3.02 -1.42 7.38
C VAL A 18 -2.46 -0.79 6.10
N ALA A 19 -2.79 0.47 5.87
CA ALA A 19 -2.23 1.23 4.76
C ALA A 19 -0.75 1.50 5.03
N ASN A 20 0.12 0.76 4.33
CA ASN A 20 1.56 0.92 4.42
C ASN A 20 2.03 2.03 3.47
N GLY A 21 2.92 2.91 3.96
CA GLY A 21 3.49 3.99 3.15
C GLY A 21 2.57 5.22 3.05
N LEU A 22 2.43 5.75 1.83
CA LEU A 22 1.67 6.97 1.54
C LEU A 22 0.17 6.69 1.51
N TYR A 23 -0.60 7.44 2.29
CA TYR A 23 -2.05 7.29 2.34
C TYR A 23 -2.78 8.63 2.56
N PRO A 24 -3.62 9.08 1.61
CA PRO A 24 -3.87 8.46 0.31
C PRO A 24 -2.65 8.60 -0.62
N PRO A 25 -2.40 7.64 -1.53
CA PRO A 25 -1.40 7.81 -2.57
C PRO A 25 -1.80 8.94 -3.54
N PHE A 26 -0.85 9.44 -4.32
CA PHE A 26 -1.17 10.30 -5.45
C PHE A 26 -1.77 9.49 -6.59
N GLU A 27 -2.52 10.16 -7.46
CA GLU A 27 -3.00 9.55 -8.69
C GLU A 27 -1.83 9.28 -9.64
N ASP A 28 -1.69 8.03 -10.06
CA ASP A 28 -0.81 7.62 -11.15
C ASP A 28 -1.41 8.08 -12.48
N ARG A 29 -0.72 8.99 -13.18
CA ARG A 29 -1.23 9.51 -14.45
C ARG A 29 -0.13 9.87 -15.44
N VAL A 30 -0.45 9.74 -16.72
CA VAL A 30 0.39 10.22 -17.82
C VAL A 30 0.12 11.72 -18.01
N LEU A 31 1.16 12.54 -17.88
CA LEU A 31 1.10 13.98 -18.10
C LEU A 31 1.34 14.32 -19.58
N GLU A 32 2.24 13.59 -20.24
CA GLU A 32 2.64 13.86 -21.62
C GLU A 32 3.13 12.58 -22.30
N ASP A 33 2.81 12.39 -23.58
CA ASP A 33 3.33 11.31 -24.41
C ASP A 33 4.41 11.86 -25.36
N ARG A 34 5.62 11.29 -25.29
CA ARG A 34 6.80 11.71 -26.06
C ARG A 34 7.30 10.62 -27.01
N GLY A 35 6.39 9.83 -27.58
CA GLY A 35 6.74 8.80 -28.56
C GLY A 35 7.28 7.52 -27.91
N GLN A 36 8.58 7.42 -27.64
CA GLN A 36 9.17 6.23 -26.97
C GLN A 36 9.10 6.31 -25.44
N TYR A 37 8.92 7.51 -24.92
CA TYR A 37 8.84 7.81 -23.48
C TYR A 37 7.49 8.45 -23.14
N ARG A 38 7.15 8.44 -21.85
CA ARG A 38 6.03 9.20 -21.29
C ARG A 38 6.51 9.95 -20.06
N LEU A 39 6.03 11.19 -19.92
CA LEU A 39 6.13 11.93 -18.68
C LEU A 39 4.94 11.52 -17.81
N VAL A 40 5.20 11.01 -16.62
CA VAL A 40 4.18 10.52 -15.70
C VAL A 40 4.32 11.17 -14.33
N GLN A 41 3.21 11.29 -13.62
CA GLN A 41 3.19 11.46 -12.18
C GLN A 41 2.98 10.09 -11.55
N ASN A 42 3.89 9.69 -10.65
CA ASN A 42 3.78 8.40 -9.95
C ASN A 42 2.91 8.50 -8.67
N ALA A 43 2.65 7.37 -8.02
CA ALA A 43 1.83 7.27 -6.81
C ALA A 43 2.46 7.97 -5.59
N GLU A 44 3.73 8.35 -5.69
CA GLU A 44 4.44 9.16 -4.69
C GLU A 44 4.31 10.67 -4.96
N GLY A 45 3.73 11.06 -6.10
CA GLY A 45 3.54 12.44 -6.54
C GLY A 45 4.74 13.01 -7.31
N ASN A 46 5.78 12.21 -7.56
CA ASN A 46 6.95 12.61 -8.32
C ASN A 46 6.65 12.59 -9.82
N ILE A 47 7.27 13.50 -10.57
CA ILE A 47 7.21 13.54 -12.03
C ILE A 47 8.46 12.86 -12.59
N CYS A 48 8.27 11.81 -13.37
CA CYS A 48 9.35 11.07 -14.01
C CYS A 48 9.07 10.77 -15.48
N GLU A 49 10.13 10.66 -16.27
CA GLU A 49 10.09 10.17 -17.63
C GLU A 49 10.38 8.66 -17.61
N ILE A 50 9.48 7.88 -18.21
CA ILE A 50 9.57 6.42 -18.27
C ILE A 50 9.46 5.92 -19.71
N PRO A 51 10.22 4.88 -20.11
CA PRO A 51 10.06 4.26 -21.42
C PRO A 51 8.71 3.50 -21.49
N LYS A 52 8.04 3.55 -22.65
CA LYS A 52 6.74 2.88 -22.83
C LYS A 52 6.81 1.35 -22.78
N HIS A 53 7.93 0.80 -23.22
CA HIS A 53 8.12 -0.63 -23.45
C HIS A 53 9.37 -1.18 -22.73
N GLY A 54 9.95 -0.41 -21.80
CA GLY A 54 11.27 -0.71 -21.22
C GLY A 54 11.23 -1.06 -19.74
N THR A 55 12.34 -1.64 -19.27
CA THR A 55 12.65 -1.98 -17.87
C THR A 55 13.61 -0.98 -17.22
N SER A 56 13.91 0.14 -17.90
CA SER A 56 14.87 1.13 -17.42
C SER A 56 14.33 1.89 -16.22
N ILE A 57 15.24 2.25 -15.30
CA ILE A 57 14.93 3.05 -14.12
C ILE A 57 14.31 4.39 -14.56
N PRO A 58 13.23 4.86 -13.91
CA PRO A 58 12.61 6.15 -14.21
C PRO A 58 13.60 7.32 -14.10
N HIS A 59 13.54 8.25 -15.05
CA HIS A 59 14.30 9.49 -14.97
C HIS A 59 13.47 10.55 -14.25
N TYR A 60 13.81 10.86 -13.01
CA TYR A 60 13.06 11.84 -12.19
C TYR A 60 13.31 13.27 -12.67
N VAL A 61 12.23 13.93 -13.11
CA VAL A 61 12.25 15.31 -13.60
C VAL A 61 11.94 16.29 -12.47
N LYS A 62 11.03 15.92 -11.57
CA LYS A 62 10.65 16.76 -10.43
C LYS A 62 10.18 15.92 -9.26
N TYR A 63 10.69 16.24 -8.08
CA TYR A 63 10.23 15.64 -6.83
C TYR A 63 9.09 16.43 -6.20
N VAL A 64 8.20 15.73 -5.52
CA VAL A 64 7.11 16.35 -4.74
C VAL A 64 7.66 17.16 -3.55
N LEU A 65 8.78 16.72 -2.98
CA LEU A 65 9.50 17.40 -1.90
C LEU A 65 10.64 18.24 -2.48
N GLN A 66 10.49 19.56 -2.53
CA GLN A 66 11.56 20.47 -2.97
C GLN A 66 12.06 21.37 -1.84
N THR A 67 11.24 21.57 -0.82
CA THR A 67 11.53 22.43 0.32
C THR A 67 11.21 21.74 1.65
N PRO A 68 11.79 22.20 2.77
CA PRO A 68 11.40 21.73 4.09
C PRO A 68 9.92 21.96 4.41
N LYS A 69 9.28 22.97 3.81
CA LYS A 69 7.85 23.25 3.98
C LYS A 69 7.00 22.18 3.30
N ASP A 70 7.41 21.70 2.13
CA ASP A 70 6.72 20.62 1.41
C ASP A 70 6.68 19.36 2.28
N TRP A 71 7.77 19.04 2.98
CA TRP A 71 7.82 17.90 3.90
C TRP A 71 6.76 17.99 5.00
N GLN A 72 6.58 19.17 5.61
CA GLN A 72 5.59 19.32 6.69
C GLN A 72 4.16 19.09 6.19
N THR A 73 3.84 19.62 5.01
CA THR A 73 2.55 19.39 4.35
C THR A 73 2.39 17.92 3.96
N PHE A 74 3.40 17.32 3.34
CA PHE A 74 3.39 15.93 2.89
C PHE A 74 3.22 14.96 4.06
N LYS A 75 3.94 15.19 5.16
CA LYS A 75 3.86 14.39 6.38
C LYS A 75 2.45 14.42 6.97
N ARG A 76 1.86 15.62 7.10
CA ARG A 76 0.50 15.80 7.65
C ARG A 76 -0.57 15.16 6.77
N GLU A 77 -0.46 15.30 5.45
CA GLU A 77 -1.53 14.86 4.55
C GLU A 77 -1.50 13.36 4.25
N ARG A 78 -0.30 12.76 4.19
CA ARG A 78 -0.12 11.40 3.65
C ARG A 78 0.61 10.40 4.55
N LEU A 79 1.32 10.88 5.57
CA LEU A 79 2.09 10.06 6.51
C LEU A 79 1.59 10.18 7.95
N ASP A 80 0.38 10.71 8.15
CA ASP A 80 -0.24 10.78 9.47
C ASP A 80 -0.65 9.40 9.95
N TYR A 81 0.06 8.88 10.95
CA TYR A 81 -0.19 7.56 11.54
C TYR A 81 -1.43 7.52 12.44
N THR A 82 -1.99 8.68 12.81
CA THR A 82 -3.15 8.76 13.71
C THR A 82 -4.49 8.67 12.99
N ARG A 83 -4.47 8.72 11.64
CA ARG A 83 -5.65 8.56 10.80
C ARG A 83 -6.31 7.19 10.98
N GLU A 84 -7.57 7.19 11.44
CA GLU A 84 -8.35 5.98 11.68
C GLU A 84 -8.57 5.17 10.40
N ASP A 85 -8.71 5.85 9.25
CA ASP A 85 -8.91 5.23 7.94
C ASP A 85 -7.65 4.53 7.38
N ARG A 86 -6.53 4.57 8.10
CA ARG A 86 -5.35 3.74 7.78
C ARG A 86 -5.48 2.30 8.26
N ILE A 87 -6.35 2.05 9.24
CA ILE A 87 -6.55 0.72 9.81
C ILE A 87 -7.86 0.18 9.24
N GLY A 88 -7.77 -0.92 8.49
CA GLY A 88 -8.95 -1.63 8.00
C GLY A 88 -9.62 -2.45 9.10
N GLU A 89 -10.62 -3.24 8.70
CA GLU A 89 -11.46 -4.03 9.62
C GLU A 89 -10.73 -5.28 10.17
N VAL A 90 -9.76 -5.09 11.07
CA VAL A 90 -8.90 -6.16 11.63
C VAL A 90 -9.73 -7.33 12.20
N LYS A 91 -10.75 -7.03 13.01
CA LYS A 91 -11.58 -8.06 13.66
C LYS A 91 -12.31 -8.95 12.65
N LYS A 92 -12.79 -8.35 11.55
CA LYS A 92 -13.47 -9.09 10.48
C LYS A 92 -12.51 -10.06 9.79
N ILE A 93 -11.31 -9.60 9.46
CA ILE A 93 -10.29 -10.40 8.76
C ILE A 93 -9.79 -11.55 9.63
N VAL A 94 -9.54 -11.31 10.92
CA VAL A 94 -9.17 -12.39 11.86
C VAL A 94 -10.26 -13.45 11.95
N LYS A 95 -11.54 -13.04 12.02
CA LYS A 95 -12.67 -13.97 12.04
C LYS A 95 -12.78 -14.80 10.76
N GLU A 96 -12.57 -14.19 9.59
CA GLU A 96 -12.55 -14.89 8.31
C GLU A 96 -11.42 -15.93 8.25
N ALA A 97 -10.23 -15.59 8.76
CA ALA A 97 -9.11 -16.51 8.87
C ALA A 97 -9.41 -17.69 9.82
N GLN A 98 -10.01 -17.43 10.98
CA GLN A 98 -10.45 -18.48 11.92
C GLN A 98 -11.40 -19.48 11.24
N ILE A 99 -12.40 -18.99 10.50
CA ILE A 99 -13.36 -19.84 9.76
C ILE A 99 -12.63 -20.68 8.70
N HIS A 100 -11.68 -20.10 7.98
CA HIS A 100 -10.91 -20.80 6.96
C HIS A 100 -10.08 -21.96 7.56
N LEU A 101 -9.42 -21.72 8.70
CA LEU A 101 -8.67 -22.75 9.42
C LEU A 101 -9.55 -23.90 9.89
N GLN A 102 -10.70 -23.61 10.49
CA GLN A 102 -11.65 -24.63 10.94
C GLN A 102 -12.09 -25.53 9.78
N LYS A 103 -12.38 -24.94 8.60
CA LYS A 103 -12.71 -25.71 7.38
C LYS A 103 -11.55 -26.60 6.92
N LYS A 104 -10.31 -26.11 6.99
CA LYS A 104 -9.10 -26.87 6.60
C LYS A 104 -8.81 -28.03 7.56
N GLN A 105 -9.05 -27.84 8.85
CA GLN A 105 -8.92 -28.89 9.86
C GLN A 105 -9.98 -29.98 9.66
N ASN A 106 -11.25 -29.61 9.46
CA ASN A 106 -12.34 -30.58 9.25
C ASN A 106 -12.17 -31.42 7.96
N ARG A 107 -11.53 -30.88 6.92
CA ARG A 107 -11.23 -31.62 5.67
C ARG A 107 -10.08 -32.62 5.79
N LYS A 108 -9.22 -32.51 6.81
CA LYS A 108 -8.10 -33.45 7.02
C LYS A 108 -8.48 -34.68 7.85
N VAL A 109 -9.69 -34.69 8.41
CA VAL A 109 -10.20 -35.74 9.32
C VAL A 109 -11.16 -36.70 8.59
N VAL A 110 -11.23 -36.62 7.24
CA VAL A 110 -12.02 -37.52 6.38
C VAL A 110 -11.09 -38.20 5.39
#